data_AF-A0A382H8L5-F1
#
_entry.id   AF-A0A382H8L5-F1
#
_cell.length_a   1.000
_cell.length_b   1.000
_cell.length_c   1.000
_cell.angle_alpha   90.00
_cell.angle_beta   90.00
_cell.angle_gamma   90.00
#
_symmetry.space_group_name_H-M   'P 1'
#
loop_
_entity.id
_entity.type
_entity.pdbx_description
1 polymer ?
#
loop_
_entity_poly.entity_id
_entity_poly.type
_entity_poly.pdbx_seq_one_letter_code
_entity_poly.pdbx_strand_id
1 'polypeptide(L)'
;MSDVPPRSAVELAMEKLARQDAEAGIKSQALTAQQKQGIAEARRNYEAKVAECRILHTSKLVEVTDPNTHAELEANFRRELERFATDRDRKIDMIRRQGDKM
;
A
#
# COMPACT_ATOMS: atom_id res chain seq x y z
N MET A 1 9.09 49.10 -8.97
CA MET A 1 10.00 47.96 -9.25
C MET A 1 9.73 46.95 -8.15
N SER A 2 9.07 45.83 -8.46
CA SER A 2 8.67 44.84 -7.46
C SER A 2 9.91 44.07 -6.98
N ASP A 3 10.27 44.30 -5.72
CA ASP A 3 11.38 43.66 -5.00
C ASP A 3 10.99 42.23 -4.57
N VAL A 4 10.76 41.36 -5.55
CA VAL A 4 10.49 39.94 -5.31
C VAL A 4 11.82 39.19 -5.41
N PRO A 5 12.29 38.55 -4.31
CA PRO A 5 13.54 37.80 -4.35
C PRO A 5 13.44 36.65 -5.39
N PRO A 6 14.53 36.34 -6.09
CA PRO A 6 14.55 35.28 -7.09
C PRO A 6 14.24 33.93 -6.45
N ARG A 7 13.38 33.15 -7.11
CA ARG A 7 12.95 31.82 -6.64
C ARG A 7 14.14 30.86 -6.54
N SER A 8 14.10 30.01 -5.53
CA SER A 8 15.12 28.96 -5.34
C SER A 8 15.00 27.85 -6.38
N ALA A 9 16.07 27.07 -6.58
CA ALA A 9 16.06 25.92 -7.48
C ALA A 9 14.97 24.88 -7.10
N VAL A 10 14.71 24.73 -5.80
CA VAL A 10 13.65 23.84 -5.28
C VAL A 10 12.26 24.37 -5.67
N GLU A 11 12.03 25.66 -5.51
CA GLU A 11 10.77 26.31 -5.88
C GLU A 11 10.50 26.18 -7.38
N LEU A 12 11.50 26.43 -8.23
CA LEU A 12 11.38 26.27 -9.67
C LEU A 12 11.11 24.81 -10.08
N ALA A 13 11.68 23.84 -9.37
CA ALA A 13 11.41 22.42 -9.60
C ALA A 13 9.97 22.04 -9.21
N MET A 14 9.49 22.53 -8.06
CA MET A 14 8.12 22.30 -7.59
C MET A 14 7.08 22.95 -8.51
N GLU A 15 7.36 24.15 -9.03
CA GLU A 15 6.48 24.80 -10.01
C GLU A 15 6.42 24.07 -11.35
N LYS A 16 7.56 23.56 -11.83
CA LYS A 16 7.59 22.72 -13.04
C LYS A 16 6.78 21.45 -12.85
N LEU A 17 6.92 20.80 -11.69
CA LEU A 17 6.16 19.60 -11.35
C LEU A 17 4.66 19.90 -11.29
N ALA A 18 4.26 20.96 -10.59
CA ALA A 18 2.86 21.37 -10.51
C ALA A 18 2.25 21.71 -11.89
N ARG A 19 3.04 22.32 -12.79
CA ARG A 19 2.62 22.58 -14.17
C ARG A 19 2.44 21.29 -14.97
N GLN A 20 3.38 20.35 -14.86
CA GLN A 20 3.29 19.05 -15.52
C GLN A 20 2.08 18.25 -15.03
N ASP A 21 1.81 18.25 -13.71
CA ASP A 21 0.63 17.62 -13.13
C ASP A 21 -0.66 18.27 -13.67
N ALA A 22 -0.71 19.60 -13.75
CA ALA A 22 -1.86 20.31 -14.31
C ALA A 22 -2.08 20.01 -15.81
N GLU A 23 -1.02 19.98 -16.61
CA GLU A 23 -1.05 19.62 -18.03
C GLU A 23 -1.48 18.15 -18.25
N ALA A 24 -1.05 17.25 -17.38
CA ALA A 24 -1.43 15.84 -17.38
C ALA A 24 -2.83 15.59 -16.78
N GLY A 25 -3.51 16.63 -16.28
CA GLY A 25 -4.80 16.52 -15.60
C GLY A 25 -4.74 15.79 -14.24
N ILE A 26 -3.54 15.62 -13.68
CA ILE A 26 -3.30 15.00 -12.38
C ILE A 26 -3.66 16.00 -11.29
N LYS A 27 -4.82 15.81 -10.66
CA LYS A 27 -5.21 16.58 -9.47
C LYS A 27 -4.70 15.85 -8.23
N SER A 28 -3.84 16.50 -7.44
CA SER A 28 -3.51 16.02 -6.09
C SER A 28 -4.76 16.12 -5.23
N GLN A 29 -5.50 15.02 -5.10
CA GLN A 29 -6.67 14.94 -4.23
C GLN A 29 -6.25 14.46 -2.85
N ALA A 30 -6.48 15.30 -1.84
CA ALA A 30 -6.36 14.88 -0.46
C ALA A 30 -7.40 13.79 -0.17
N LEU A 31 -6.97 12.68 0.45
CA LEU A 31 -7.88 11.60 0.83
C LEU A 31 -8.95 12.09 1.80
N THR A 32 -10.21 11.70 1.56
CA THR A 32 -11.31 11.98 2.48
C THR A 32 -11.14 11.22 3.80
N ALA A 33 -11.83 11.65 4.87
CA ALA A 33 -11.80 10.95 6.15
C ALA A 33 -12.26 9.48 6.01
N GLN A 34 -13.27 9.24 5.20
CA GLN A 34 -13.78 7.90 4.91
C GLN A 34 -12.74 7.03 4.17
N GLN A 35 -12.02 7.59 3.20
CA GLN A 35 -10.96 6.87 2.51
C GLN A 35 -9.81 6.52 3.45
N LYS A 36 -9.39 7.47 4.31
CA LYS A 36 -8.37 7.23 5.33
C LYS A 36 -8.77 6.09 6.26
N GLN A 37 -10.02 6.10 6.73
CA GLN A 37 -10.56 5.04 7.59
C GLN A 37 -10.59 3.69 6.87
N GLY A 38 -11.08 3.63 5.63
CA GLY A 38 -11.11 2.40 4.84
C GLY A 38 -9.71 1.83 4.58
N ILE A 39 -8.72 2.69 4.31
CA ILE A 39 -7.33 2.26 4.11
C ILE A 39 -6.75 1.71 5.42
N ALA A 40 -7.03 2.35 6.56
CA ALA A 40 -6.60 1.86 7.86
C ALA A 40 -7.21 0.48 8.17
N GLU A 41 -8.50 0.28 7.86
CA GLU A 41 -9.18 -1.00 8.03
C GLU A 41 -8.58 -2.09 7.12
N ALA A 42 -8.32 -1.79 5.84
CA ALA A 42 -7.68 -2.73 4.92
C ALA A 42 -6.31 -3.19 5.43
N ARG A 43 -5.53 -2.29 6.04
CA ARG A 43 -4.23 -2.61 6.67
C ARG A 43 -4.40 -3.50 7.91
N ARG A 44 -5.32 -3.17 8.81
CA ARG A 44 -5.60 -3.99 10.01
C ARG A 44 -6.05 -5.40 9.65
N ASN A 45 -6.91 -5.53 8.64
CA ASN A 45 -7.37 -6.83 8.16
C ASN A 45 -6.22 -7.66 7.56
N TYR A 46 -5.30 -7.03 6.85
CA TYR A 46 -4.08 -7.68 6.37
C TYR A 46 -3.20 -8.16 7.54
N GLU A 47 -2.94 -7.29 8.51
CA GLU A 47 -2.13 -7.62 9.69
C GLU A 47 -2.72 -8.79 10.48
N ALA A 48 -4.04 -8.80 10.68
CA ALA A 48 -4.74 -9.89 11.36
C ALA A 48 -4.58 -11.23 10.62
N LYS A 49 -4.78 -11.25 9.29
CA LYS A 49 -4.61 -12.45 8.47
C LYS A 49 -3.17 -12.97 8.48
N VAL A 50 -2.18 -12.07 8.41
CA VAL A 50 -0.76 -12.43 8.50
C VAL A 50 -0.44 -13.03 9.87
N ALA A 51 -0.96 -12.44 10.95
CA ALA A 51 -0.74 -12.95 12.30
C ALA A 51 -1.34 -14.36 12.48
N GLU A 52 -2.59 -14.56 12.07
CA GLU A 52 -3.26 -15.87 12.08
C GLU A 52 -2.48 -16.91 11.28
N CYS A 53 -2.15 -16.59 10.03
CA CYS A 53 -1.39 -17.46 9.14
C CYS A 53 -0.02 -17.83 9.73
N ARG A 54 0.68 -16.87 10.35
CA ARG A 54 1.96 -17.12 11.01
C ARG A 54 1.83 -18.05 12.22
N ILE A 55 0.78 -17.91 13.03
CA ILE A 55 0.51 -18.81 14.16
C ILE A 55 0.29 -20.24 13.66
N LEU A 56 -0.55 -20.39 12.63
CA LEU A 56 -0.84 -21.70 12.02
C LEU A 56 0.41 -22.32 11.38
N HIS A 57 1.20 -21.53 10.65
CA HIS A 57 2.46 -21.97 10.04
C HIS A 57 3.45 -22.45 11.09
N THR A 58 3.67 -21.65 12.14
CA THR A 58 4.59 -22.00 13.24
C THR A 58 4.15 -23.29 13.93
N SER A 59 2.85 -23.46 14.16
CA SER A 59 2.32 -24.67 14.79
C SER A 59 2.57 -25.91 13.92
N LYS A 60 2.30 -25.81 12.61
CA LYS A 60 2.53 -26.90 11.64
C LYS A 60 4.02 -27.23 11.47
N LEU A 61 4.90 -26.24 11.46
CA LEU A 61 6.34 -26.44 11.29
C LEU A 61 6.95 -27.32 12.39
N VAL A 62 6.46 -27.19 13.63
CA VAL A 62 6.95 -27.99 14.76
C VAL A 62 6.64 -29.49 14.58
N GLU A 63 5.59 -29.82 13.82
CA GLU A 63 5.15 -31.19 13.58
C GLU A 63 5.86 -31.85 12.38
N VAL A 64 6.56 -31.08 11.54
CA VAL A 64 7.16 -31.56 10.29
C VAL A 64 8.64 -31.88 10.46
N THR A 65 9.00 -33.15 10.28
CA THR A 65 10.40 -33.62 10.32
C THR A 65 11.00 -33.89 8.94
N ASP A 66 10.16 -34.09 7.92
CA ASP A 66 10.61 -34.33 6.55
C ASP A 66 11.05 -33.02 5.86
N PRO A 67 12.29 -32.95 5.33
CA PRO A 67 12.80 -31.72 4.70
C PRO A 67 12.00 -31.24 3.48
N ASN A 68 11.45 -32.16 2.68
CA ASN A 68 10.67 -31.79 1.50
C ASN A 68 9.33 -31.16 1.91
N THR A 69 8.63 -31.80 2.84
CA THR A 69 7.39 -31.31 3.43
C THR A 69 7.60 -29.95 4.10
N HIS A 70 8.74 -29.75 4.78
CA HIS A 70 9.11 -28.46 5.36
C HIS A 70 9.28 -27.38 4.29
N ALA A 71 9.98 -27.68 3.20
CA ALA A 71 10.18 -26.74 2.10
C ALA A 71 8.87 -26.35 1.39
N GLU A 72 7.96 -27.33 1.21
CA GLU A 72 6.63 -27.08 0.65
C GLU A 72 5.77 -26.20 1.57
N LEU A 73 5.79 -26.46 2.88
CA LEU A 73 5.04 -25.66 3.86
C LEU A 73 5.52 -24.20 3.87
N GLU A 74 6.84 -23.97 3.83
CA GLU A 74 7.45 -22.65 3.69
C GLU A 74 7.06 -21.95 2.37
N ALA A 75 7.07 -22.68 1.25
CA ALA A 75 6.68 -22.12 -0.04
C ALA A 75 5.20 -21.70 -0.05
N ASN A 76 4.33 -22.51 0.54
CA ASN A 76 2.91 -22.21 0.66
C ASN A 76 2.67 -21.00 1.56
N PHE A 77 3.33 -20.93 2.72
CA PHE A 77 3.26 -19.78 3.61
C PHE A 77 3.66 -18.47 2.89
N ARG A 78 4.75 -18.50 2.12
CA ARG A 78 5.21 -17.33 1.35
C ARG A 78 4.17 -16.87 0.33
N ARG A 79 3.57 -17.80 -0.42
CA ARG A 79 2.51 -17.52 -1.39
C ARG A 79 1.25 -16.94 -0.73
N GLU A 80 0.90 -17.41 0.46
CA GLU A 80 -0.23 -16.87 1.23
C GLU A 80 0.02 -15.42 1.65
N LEU A 81 1.23 -15.10 2.13
CA LEU A 81 1.60 -13.72 2.47
C LEU A 81 1.54 -12.78 1.25
N GLU A 82 2.05 -13.24 0.10
CA GLU A 82 2.00 -12.48 -1.17
C GLU A 82 0.55 -12.23 -1.61
N ARG A 83 -0.31 -13.25 -1.48
CA ARG A 83 -1.74 -13.10 -1.77
C ARG A 83 -2.40 -12.07 -0.85
N PHE A 84 -2.16 -12.14 0.47
CA PHE A 84 -2.73 -11.18 1.41
C PHE A 84 -2.25 -9.75 1.13
N ALA A 85 -0.98 -9.56 0.75
CA ALA A 85 -0.46 -8.26 0.36
C ALA A 85 -1.14 -7.74 -0.91
N THR A 86 -1.30 -8.60 -1.92
CA THR A 86 -2.00 -8.28 -3.17
C THR A 86 -3.45 -7.88 -2.91
N ASP A 87 -4.16 -8.61 -2.05
CA ASP A 87 -5.55 -8.31 -1.70
C ASP A 87 -5.69 -6.98 -0.94
N ARG A 88 -4.76 -6.69 -0.01
CA ARG A 88 -4.68 -5.39 0.69
C ARG A 88 -4.49 -4.26 -0.30
N ASP A 89 -3.53 -4.39 -1.22
CA ASP A 89 -3.17 -3.34 -2.16
C ASP A 89 -4.31 -3.08 -3.15
N ARG A 90 -4.93 -4.14 -3.68
CA ARG A 90 -6.16 -4.04 -4.48
C ARG A 90 -7.26 -3.29 -3.73
N LYS A 91 -7.49 -3.61 -2.45
CA LYS A 91 -8.52 -2.95 -1.64
C LYS A 91 -8.21 -1.47 -1.42
N ILE A 92 -6.96 -1.12 -1.12
CA ILE A 92 -6.51 0.27 -0.96
C ILE A 92 -6.70 1.05 -2.25
N ASP A 93 -6.34 0.48 -3.40
CA ASP A 93 -6.49 1.13 -4.70
C ASP A 93 -7.95 1.34 -5.06
N MET A 94 -8.83 0.38 -4.75
CA MET A 94 -10.28 0.56 -4.89
C MET A 94 -10.79 1.73 -4.03
N ILE A 95 -10.37 1.82 -2.77
CA ILE A 95 -10.79 2.91 -1.86
C ILE A 95 -10.31 4.28 -2.37
N ARG A 96 -9.08 4.36 -2.89
CA ARG A 96 -8.54 5.58 -3.51
C ARG A 96 -9.39 6.01 -4.71
N ARG A 97 -9.68 5.08 -5.62
CA ARG A 97 -10.49 5.34 -6.83
C ARG A 97 -11.97 5.64 -6.54
N GLN A 98 -12.50 5.21 -5.41
CA GLN A 98 -13.88 5.51 -5.02
C GLN A 98 -14.09 6.99 -4.67
N GLY A 99 -13.04 7.69 -4.19
CA GLY A 99 -13.10 9.14 -3.96
C GLY A 99 -13.05 9.96 -5.23
N ASP A 100 -12.46 9.44 -6.31
CA ASP A 100 -12.42 10.11 -7.62
C ASP A 100 -13.79 10.15 -8.33
N LYS A 101 -14.74 9.32 -7.89
CA LYS A 101 -16.06 9.17 -8.53
C LYS A 101 -17.19 9.95 -7.84
N MET A 102 -16.91 10.61 -6.72
CA MET A 102 -17.83 11.54 -6.05
C MET A 102 -17.43 12.98 -6.36
#